data_AF-A0A9E5JI75-F1
#
_entry.id   AF-A0A9E5JI75-F1
#
_cell.length_a   1.000
_cell.length_b   1.000
_cell.length_c   1.000
_cell.angle_alpha   90.00
_cell.angle_beta   90.00
_cell.angle_gamma   90.00
#
_symmetry.space_group_name_H-M   'P 1'
#
loop_
_entity.id
_entity.type
_entity.pdbx_description
1 polymer ?
#
loop_
_entity_poly.entity_id
_entity_poly.type
_entity_poly.pdbx_seq_one_letter_code
_entity_poly.pdbx_strand_id
1 'polypeptide(L)'
;ALQWNTGYYEGIYGYANGISTVEGGMHVEGFKTALTSVLNKYARSSGGLKEKDENLLGEDIREGLTAVVSVKLREPQFEGQTKAKLGNVSMRSFVQKETNTKLEEWFQENPTEANRVVKKAVAAAQARIAAKNARNAIRRKTALSGAGMPDKLKDCTSGDPGESELFIVEGDSAGGTAVDARDPRTQAILPIRGKILNVERARLDKMLKNNEIQALITAIGGGVGNDEFNVEKARYHKVIILADADVDGSHIRTLLLTFFYRQMRPMVESGFIYIAQPPLYSTEVGKEKIYLKDDSAKAAFLKEHANHKKEFQRLKGLGEMDWQELKGTTMDAETRTLLQITVDEAAEAENIMSVLMGDDVETRKEFITTNARDVRNLDF
;
A
#
# COMPACT_ATOMS: atom_id res chain seq x y z
N ALA A 1 25.20 -6.30 -16.02
CA ALA A 1 24.80 -4.94 -16.43
C ALA A 1 24.04 -4.29 -15.28
N LEU A 2 24.15 -2.98 -15.09
CA LEU A 2 23.46 -2.27 -14.01
C LEU A 2 23.16 -0.82 -14.41
N GLN A 3 22.07 -0.26 -13.89
CA GLN A 3 21.67 1.12 -14.11
C GLN A 3 20.80 1.61 -12.94
N TRP A 4 21.08 2.82 -12.44
CA TRP A 4 20.16 3.50 -11.51
C TRP A 4 19.13 4.31 -12.28
N ASN A 5 17.90 4.31 -11.77
CA ASN A 5 16.79 5.11 -12.26
C ASN A 5 16.31 6.10 -11.18
N THR A 6 15.30 6.90 -11.50
CA THR A 6 14.73 7.91 -10.59
C THR A 6 13.77 7.33 -9.55
N GLY A 7 13.29 6.09 -9.74
CA GLY A 7 12.39 5.39 -8.83
C GLY A 7 13.07 4.90 -7.56
N TYR A 8 12.31 4.15 -6.76
CA TYR A 8 12.73 3.72 -5.42
C TYR A 8 12.91 2.20 -5.29
N TYR A 9 12.36 1.42 -6.21
CA TYR A 9 12.41 -0.04 -6.14
C TYR A 9 13.76 -0.63 -6.55
N GLU A 10 14.18 -1.69 -5.86
CA GLU A 10 15.34 -2.53 -6.23
C GLU A 10 14.88 -3.62 -7.21
N GLY A 11 15.57 -3.74 -8.35
CA GLY A 11 15.35 -4.79 -9.34
C GLY A 11 16.65 -5.51 -9.68
N ILE A 12 17.03 -6.52 -8.88
CA ILE A 12 18.23 -7.32 -9.13
C ILE A 12 17.85 -8.72 -9.57
N TYR A 13 18.17 -9.05 -10.81
CA TYR A 13 17.82 -10.31 -11.44
C TYR A 13 19.07 -11.19 -11.61
N GLY A 14 19.06 -12.34 -10.93
CA GLY A 14 20.15 -13.31 -10.98
C GLY A 14 19.91 -14.40 -12.01
N TYR A 15 20.97 -14.82 -12.72
CA TYR A 15 20.95 -15.94 -13.64
C TYR A 15 22.21 -16.79 -13.52
N ALA A 16 22.06 -18.11 -13.55
CA ALA A 16 23.16 -19.06 -13.57
C ALA A 16 22.98 -20.01 -14.77
N ASN A 17 23.92 -20.01 -15.71
CA ASN A 17 23.84 -20.80 -16.95
C ASN A 17 22.53 -20.59 -17.74
N GLY A 18 21.99 -19.38 -17.74
CA GLY A 18 20.72 -19.04 -18.41
C GLY A 18 19.46 -19.40 -17.61
N ILE A 19 19.59 -20.06 -16.45
CA ILE A 19 18.49 -20.35 -15.55
C ILE A 19 18.29 -19.17 -14.60
N SER A 20 17.05 -18.69 -14.47
CA SER A 20 16.71 -17.62 -13.52
C SER A 20 16.83 -18.11 -12.08
N THR A 21 17.52 -17.34 -11.25
CA THR A 21 17.64 -17.60 -9.82
C THR A 21 16.78 -16.58 -9.06
N VAL A 22 15.47 -16.82 -9.02
CA VAL A 22 14.47 -15.89 -8.47
C VAL A 22 14.63 -15.63 -6.97
N GLU A 23 15.21 -16.58 -6.23
CA GLU A 23 15.55 -16.45 -4.81
C GLU A 23 17.00 -15.92 -4.61
N GLY A 24 17.69 -15.58 -5.71
CA GLY A 24 19.05 -15.06 -5.70
C GLY A 24 20.11 -16.15 -5.53
N GLY A 25 20.98 -16.01 -4.54
CA GLY A 25 22.08 -16.93 -4.28
C GLY A 25 23.46 -16.26 -4.27
N MET A 26 24.50 -17.09 -4.24
CA MET A 26 25.87 -16.68 -3.95
C MET A 26 26.42 -15.62 -4.92
N HIS A 27 26.11 -15.70 -6.21
CA HIS A 27 26.48 -14.70 -7.22
C HIS A 27 25.84 -13.34 -6.94
N VAL A 28 24.54 -13.32 -6.60
CA VAL A 28 23.81 -12.08 -6.26
C VAL A 28 24.32 -11.48 -4.95
N GLU A 29 24.58 -12.30 -3.93
CA GLU A 29 25.18 -11.83 -2.67
C GLU A 29 26.57 -11.21 -2.88
N GLY A 30 27.41 -11.84 -3.70
CA GLY A 30 28.73 -11.32 -4.05
C GLY A 30 28.65 -9.94 -4.71
N PHE A 31 27.73 -9.80 -5.67
CA PHE A 31 27.44 -8.52 -6.32
C PHE A 31 26.95 -7.46 -5.32
N LYS A 32 25.95 -7.78 -4.49
CA LYS A 32 25.40 -6.86 -3.47
C LYS A 32 26.48 -6.38 -2.50
N THR A 33 27.33 -7.30 -2.05
CA THR A 33 28.43 -6.98 -1.12
C THR A 33 29.47 -6.06 -1.76
N ALA A 34 29.91 -6.37 -2.98
CA ALA A 34 30.85 -5.54 -3.72
C ALA A 34 30.30 -4.13 -3.96
N LEU A 35 29.06 -4.04 -4.45
CA LEU A 35 28.38 -2.78 -4.70
C LEU A 35 28.37 -1.88 -3.46
N THR A 36 28.01 -2.43 -2.29
CA THR A 36 28.00 -1.68 -1.03
C THR A 36 29.40 -1.21 -0.62
N SER A 37 30.41 -2.07 -0.75
CA SER A 37 31.79 -1.74 -0.38
C SER A 37 32.37 -0.64 -1.28
N VAL A 38 32.27 -0.81 -2.60
CA VAL A 38 32.84 0.12 -3.58
C VAL A 38 32.20 1.49 -3.47
N LEU A 39 30.87 1.56 -3.37
CA LEU A 39 30.19 2.85 -3.33
C LEU A 39 30.50 3.60 -2.03
N ASN A 40 30.57 2.93 -0.87
CA ASN A 40 30.99 3.57 0.37
C ASN A 40 32.44 4.09 0.26
N LYS A 41 33.37 3.31 -0.30
CA LYS A 41 34.76 3.73 -0.53
C LYS A 41 34.82 4.98 -1.42
N TYR A 42 34.10 4.96 -2.55
CA TYR A 42 34.05 6.09 -3.47
C TYR A 42 33.38 7.32 -2.84
N ALA A 43 32.30 7.15 -2.08
CA ALA A 43 31.60 8.25 -1.39
C ALA A 43 32.51 8.95 -0.37
N ARG A 44 33.37 8.21 0.34
CA ARG A 44 34.37 8.79 1.25
C ARG A 44 35.45 9.55 0.48
N SER A 45 36.02 8.95 -0.57
CA SER A 45 37.12 9.57 -1.33
C SER A 45 36.68 10.80 -2.15
N SER A 46 35.44 10.81 -2.63
CA SER A 46 34.85 11.95 -3.36
C SER A 46 34.29 13.06 -2.45
N GLY A 47 34.31 12.87 -1.13
CA GLY A 47 33.74 13.81 -0.16
C GLY A 47 32.22 13.80 -0.07
N GLY A 48 31.54 12.85 -0.72
CA GLY A 48 30.09 12.64 -0.62
C GLY A 48 29.63 12.13 0.76
N LEU A 49 30.53 11.53 1.53
CA LEU A 49 30.32 11.10 2.91
C LEU A 49 31.48 11.60 3.79
N LYS A 50 31.20 12.31 4.89
CA LYS A 50 32.25 12.83 5.79
C LYS A 50 32.78 11.71 6.69
N GLU A 51 33.99 11.83 7.22
CA GLU A 51 34.60 10.80 8.10
C GLU A 51 33.72 10.39 9.30
N LYS A 52 33.00 11.35 9.88
CA LYS A 52 32.12 11.12 11.03
C LYS A 52 30.76 10.50 10.67
N ASP A 53 30.38 10.51 9.40
CA ASP A 53 29.08 10.01 8.98
C ASP A 53 29.11 8.47 8.96
N GLU A 54 27.98 7.83 9.29
CA GLU A 54 27.85 6.37 9.18
C GLU A 54 27.91 5.94 7.71
N ASN A 55 28.36 4.69 7.48
CA ASN A 55 28.35 4.12 6.14
C ASN A 55 26.91 3.93 5.63
N LEU A 56 26.74 4.09 4.32
CA LEU A 56 25.50 3.81 3.63
C LEU A 56 25.22 2.31 3.69
N LEU A 57 23.98 1.94 4.03
CA LEU A 57 23.56 0.55 4.01
C LEU A 57 23.36 0.07 2.58
N GLY A 58 23.38 -1.25 2.40
CA GLY A 58 23.19 -1.83 1.07
C GLY A 58 21.83 -1.50 0.45
N GLU A 59 20.78 -1.38 1.27
CA GLU A 59 19.45 -0.94 0.82
C GLU A 59 19.45 0.51 0.32
N ASP A 60 20.18 1.41 0.99
CA ASP A 60 20.29 2.82 0.60
C ASP A 60 20.92 2.96 -0.80
N ILE A 61 21.86 2.07 -1.11
CA ILE A 61 22.62 2.06 -2.37
C ILE A 61 21.82 1.43 -3.51
N ARG A 62 21.00 0.42 -3.20
CA ARG A 62 20.22 -0.34 -4.18
C ARG A 62 18.85 0.29 -4.47
N GLU A 63 18.44 1.33 -3.74
CA GLU A 63 17.23 2.11 -4.03
C GLU A 63 17.26 2.63 -5.49
N GLY A 64 16.29 2.20 -6.31
CA GLY A 64 16.20 2.56 -7.72
C GLY A 64 17.28 1.93 -8.60
N LEU A 65 17.93 0.85 -8.17
CA LEU A 65 18.89 0.09 -8.97
C LEU A 65 18.18 -1.02 -9.75
N THR A 66 18.42 -1.08 -11.05
CA THR A 66 18.12 -2.25 -11.88
C THR A 66 19.42 -2.92 -12.30
N ALA A 67 19.59 -4.20 -12.00
CA ALA A 67 20.79 -4.95 -12.36
C ALA A 67 20.47 -6.38 -12.81
N VAL A 68 21.25 -6.86 -13.76
CA VAL A 68 21.24 -8.26 -14.22
C VAL A 68 22.60 -8.87 -13.94
N VAL A 69 22.61 -9.89 -13.08
CA VAL A 69 23.80 -10.64 -12.65
C VAL A 69 23.73 -12.04 -13.25
N SER A 70 24.42 -12.24 -14.38
CA SER A 70 24.47 -13.53 -15.08
C SER A 70 25.84 -14.17 -14.93
N VAL A 71 25.89 -15.40 -14.41
CA VAL A 71 27.11 -16.18 -14.26
C VAL A 71 27.06 -17.45 -15.08
N LYS A 72 28.24 -17.90 -15.54
CA LYS A 72 28.42 -19.21 -16.19
C LYS A 72 29.41 -20.04 -15.40
N LEU A 73 29.04 -21.27 -15.08
CA LEU A 73 29.85 -22.19 -14.27
C LEU A 73 29.65 -23.64 -14.71
N ARG A 74 30.70 -24.46 -14.58
CA ARG A 74 30.69 -25.85 -15.04
C ARG A 74 29.77 -26.74 -14.19
N GLU A 75 29.84 -26.58 -12.87
CA GLU A 75 29.14 -27.43 -11.90
C GLU A 75 28.23 -26.55 -11.02
N PRO A 76 27.05 -26.16 -11.54
CA PRO A 76 26.11 -25.39 -10.76
C PRO A 76 25.46 -26.25 -9.67
N GLN A 77 25.50 -25.75 -8.44
CA GLN A 77 24.84 -26.30 -7.27
C GLN A 77 23.71 -25.34 -6.89
N PHE A 78 22.49 -25.85 -6.86
CA PHE A 78 21.32 -25.06 -6.47
C PHE A 78 20.77 -25.56 -5.13
N GLU A 79 20.25 -24.63 -4.33
CA GLU A 79 19.48 -24.95 -3.14
C GLU A 79 18.03 -25.25 -3.53
N GLY A 80 17.45 -26.30 -2.95
CA GLY A 80 16.06 -26.69 -3.17
C GLY A 80 15.76 -27.36 -4.52
N GLN A 81 14.52 -27.82 -4.68
CA GLN A 81 14.07 -28.56 -5.85
C GLN A 81 13.84 -27.67 -7.08
N THR A 82 13.47 -26.40 -6.86
CA THR A 82 13.10 -25.43 -7.90
C THR A 82 14.28 -24.78 -8.62
N LYS A 83 15.53 -25.12 -8.25
CA LYS A 83 16.77 -24.46 -8.75
C LYS A 83 16.73 -22.93 -8.64
N ALA A 84 15.98 -22.40 -7.67
CA ALA A 84 15.68 -20.98 -7.55
C ALA A 84 16.83 -20.17 -6.94
N LYS A 85 17.79 -20.82 -6.27
CA LYS A 85 18.90 -20.17 -5.56
C LYS A 85 20.23 -20.86 -5.82
N LEU A 86 21.25 -20.11 -6.22
CA LEU A 86 22.59 -20.66 -6.47
C LEU A 86 23.40 -20.80 -5.16
N GLY A 87 23.89 -22.00 -4.87
CA GLY A 87 24.62 -22.33 -3.64
C GLY A 87 26.15 -22.34 -3.75
N ASN A 88 26.74 -22.19 -4.95
CA ASN A 88 28.20 -22.24 -5.12
C ASN A 88 28.90 -21.04 -4.42
N VAL A 89 29.49 -21.26 -3.25
CA VAL A 89 30.22 -20.23 -2.48
C VAL A 89 31.36 -19.59 -3.28
N SER A 90 32.02 -20.36 -4.15
CA SER A 90 33.07 -19.86 -5.05
C SER A 90 32.58 -18.74 -5.97
N MET A 91 31.30 -18.77 -6.38
CA MET A 91 30.71 -17.73 -7.20
C MET A 91 30.51 -16.42 -6.44
N ARG A 92 30.27 -16.47 -5.12
CA ARG A 92 30.22 -15.26 -4.29
C ARG A 92 31.54 -14.52 -4.33
N SER A 93 32.64 -15.22 -4.00
CA SER A 93 33.99 -14.63 -4.00
C SER A 93 34.41 -14.14 -5.39
N PHE A 94 34.11 -14.92 -6.42
CA PHE A 94 34.42 -14.57 -7.81
C PHE A 94 33.68 -13.29 -8.24
N VAL A 95 32.34 -13.26 -8.12
CA VAL A 95 31.54 -12.10 -8.53
C VAL A 95 31.91 -10.87 -7.70
N GLN A 96 32.14 -11.03 -6.39
CA GLN A 96 32.54 -9.93 -5.53
C GLN A 96 33.87 -9.31 -5.97
N LYS A 97 34.87 -10.14 -6.28
CA LYS A 97 36.19 -9.67 -6.75
C LYS A 97 36.07 -8.89 -8.06
N GLU A 98 35.45 -9.50 -9.07
CA GLU A 98 35.33 -8.88 -10.39
C GLU A 98 34.49 -7.59 -10.35
N THR A 99 33.40 -7.60 -9.57
CA THR A 99 32.56 -6.41 -9.36
C THR A 99 33.34 -5.31 -8.66
N ASN A 100 34.11 -5.63 -7.62
CA ASN A 100 34.94 -4.63 -6.93
C ASN A 100 35.89 -3.93 -7.91
N THR A 101 36.66 -4.70 -8.69
CA THR A 101 37.62 -4.15 -9.64
C THR A 101 36.95 -3.28 -10.70
N LYS A 102 35.93 -3.82 -11.38
CA LYS A 102 35.31 -3.13 -12.52
C LYS A 102 34.44 -1.94 -12.12
N LEU A 103 33.79 -2.02 -10.96
CA LEU A 103 32.97 -0.93 -10.47
C LEU A 103 33.81 0.23 -9.90
N GLU A 104 34.94 -0.07 -9.25
CA GLU A 104 35.90 0.96 -8.84
C GLU A 104 36.45 1.72 -10.06
N GLU A 105 36.88 0.99 -11.08
CA GLU A 105 37.34 1.55 -12.36
C GLU A 105 36.27 2.46 -12.98
N TRP A 106 35.03 1.97 -13.11
CA TRP A 106 33.94 2.75 -13.70
C TRP A 106 33.61 4.03 -12.92
N PHE A 107 33.57 3.99 -11.58
CA PHE A 107 33.29 5.19 -10.78
C PHE A 107 34.42 6.23 -10.86
N GLN A 108 35.66 5.80 -11.02
CA GLN A 108 36.80 6.71 -11.23
C GLN A 108 36.76 7.37 -12.61
N GLU A 109 36.40 6.60 -13.64
CA GLU A 109 36.29 7.10 -15.02
C GLU A 109 35.06 8.00 -15.25
N ASN A 110 33.98 7.79 -14.49
CA ASN A 110 32.70 8.47 -14.67
C ASN A 110 32.28 9.25 -13.41
N PRO A 111 33.05 10.27 -12.97
CA PRO A 111 32.83 10.92 -11.68
C PRO A 111 31.50 11.70 -11.60
N THR A 112 31.00 12.22 -12.72
CA THR A 112 29.72 12.97 -12.76
C THR A 112 28.55 12.06 -12.40
N GLU A 113 28.51 10.89 -13.03
CA GLU A 113 27.51 9.85 -12.85
C GLU A 113 27.67 9.19 -11.48
N ALA A 114 28.90 8.86 -11.08
CA ALA A 114 29.22 8.32 -9.76
C ALA A 114 28.72 9.23 -8.63
N ASN A 115 28.97 10.54 -8.74
CA ASN A 115 28.52 11.52 -7.76
C ASN A 115 26.98 11.65 -7.73
N ARG A 116 26.29 11.45 -8.86
CA ARG A 116 24.82 11.39 -8.88
C ARG A 116 24.31 10.17 -8.12
N VAL A 117 24.94 9.01 -8.29
CA VAL A 117 24.58 7.79 -7.56
C VAL A 117 24.82 7.97 -6.06
N VAL A 118 26.00 8.49 -5.65
CA VAL A 118 26.30 8.76 -4.23
C VAL A 118 25.27 9.71 -3.62
N LYS A 119 24.93 10.81 -4.31
CA LYS A 119 23.89 11.74 -3.84
C LYS A 119 22.54 11.07 -3.66
N LYS A 120 22.13 10.20 -4.59
CA LYS A 120 20.89 9.43 -4.47
C LYS A 120 20.94 8.50 -3.24
N ALA A 121 22.03 7.78 -3.03
CA ALA A 121 22.19 6.86 -1.91
C ALA A 121 22.23 7.60 -0.55
N VAL A 122 22.88 8.76 -0.46
CA VAL A 122 22.85 9.62 0.74
C VAL A 122 21.43 10.11 1.03
N ALA A 123 20.68 10.53 0.00
CA ALA A 123 19.30 10.93 0.17
C ALA A 123 18.40 9.77 0.63
N ALA A 124 18.65 8.55 0.15
CA ALA A 124 17.96 7.34 0.61
C ALA A 124 18.28 7.03 2.09
N ALA A 125 19.55 7.09 2.49
CA ALA A 125 19.96 6.89 3.87
C ALA A 125 19.32 7.91 4.84
N GLN A 126 19.29 9.19 4.46
CA GLN A 126 18.61 10.22 5.23
C GLN A 126 17.11 9.96 5.34
N ALA A 127 16.45 9.55 4.25
CA ALA A 127 15.05 9.20 4.26
C ALA A 127 14.75 7.99 5.16
N ARG A 128 15.59 6.94 5.11
CA ARG A 128 15.47 5.78 6.00
C ARG A 128 15.60 6.16 7.48
N ILE A 129 16.60 6.97 7.83
CA ILE A 129 16.77 7.46 9.21
C ILE A 129 15.56 8.30 9.63
N ALA A 130 15.07 9.19 8.77
CA ALA A 130 13.88 9.98 9.02
C ALA A 130 12.63 9.10 9.22
N ALA A 131 12.46 8.07 8.39
CA ALA A 131 11.37 7.11 8.52
C ALA A 131 11.46 6.30 9.82
N LYS A 132 12.65 5.81 10.19
CA LYS A 132 12.89 5.13 11.47
C LYS A 132 12.53 6.02 12.65
N ASN A 133 12.94 7.28 12.62
CA ASN A 133 12.61 8.26 13.65
C ASN A 133 11.10 8.55 13.71
N ALA A 134 10.44 8.68 12.56
CA ALA A 134 9.00 8.88 12.47
C ALA A 134 8.23 7.65 13.01
N ARG A 135 8.61 6.43 12.64
CA ARG A 135 8.05 5.18 13.20
C ARG A 135 8.23 5.12 14.72
N ASN A 136 9.42 5.44 15.22
CA ASN A 136 9.69 5.47 16.66
C ASN A 136 8.84 6.53 17.39
N ALA A 137 8.65 7.71 16.78
CA ALA A 137 7.78 8.74 17.34
C ALA A 137 6.31 8.27 17.42
N ILE A 138 5.80 7.62 16.37
CA ILE A 138 4.45 7.05 16.34
C ILE A 138 4.30 5.95 17.40
N ARG A 139 5.27 5.03 17.51
CA ARG A 139 5.29 3.98 18.54
C ARG A 139 5.26 4.54 19.96
N ARG A 140 6.07 5.58 20.23
CA ARG A 140 6.09 6.25 21.55
C ARG A 140 4.76 6.91 21.89
N LYS A 141 4.09 7.54 20.92
CA LYS A 141 2.73 8.11 21.10
C LYS A 141 1.71 7.03 21.43
N THR A 142 1.84 5.84 20.82
CA THR A 142 0.92 4.71 21.03
C THR A 142 1.14 4.02 22.40
N ALA A 143 2.37 4.00 22.91
CA ALA A 143 2.74 3.33 24.15
C ALA A 143 2.39 4.10 25.44
N LEU A 144 2.26 5.43 25.40
CA LEU A 144 1.71 6.19 26.51
C LEU A 144 0.18 6.05 26.49
N SER A 145 -0.33 5.11 27.29
CA SER A 145 -1.75 4.78 27.49
C SER A 145 -2.66 6.02 27.49
N GLY A 146 -3.48 6.17 26.44
CA GLY A 146 -4.63 7.08 26.37
C GLY A 146 -4.42 8.46 25.74
N ALA A 147 -3.20 8.91 25.44
CA ALA A 147 -2.93 10.30 25.02
C ALA A 147 -2.43 10.47 23.57
N GLY A 148 -2.56 9.44 22.72
CA GLY A 148 -1.97 9.41 21.38
C GLY A 148 -2.95 9.27 20.22
N MET A 149 -4.25 9.15 20.49
CA MET A 149 -5.25 8.88 19.46
C MET A 149 -5.43 10.08 18.53
N PRO A 150 -5.69 9.89 17.24
CA PRO A 150 -5.92 11.01 16.34
C PRO A 150 -7.09 11.86 16.80
N ASP A 151 -6.96 13.18 16.86
CA ASP A 151 -8.03 14.09 17.34
C ASP A 151 -9.36 13.93 16.60
N LYS A 152 -9.27 13.53 15.32
CA LYS A 152 -10.41 13.31 14.44
C LYS A 152 -11.09 11.95 14.62
N LEU A 153 -10.43 10.99 15.28
CA LEU A 153 -11.00 9.68 15.55
C LEU A 153 -12.09 9.80 16.62
N LYS A 154 -13.30 9.38 16.28
CA LYS A 154 -14.35 9.10 17.26
C LYS A 154 -14.30 7.61 17.55
N ASP A 155 -13.70 7.24 18.67
CA ASP A 155 -13.50 5.84 19.01
C ASP A 155 -14.80 5.14 19.44
N CYS A 156 -14.76 3.81 19.50
CA CYS A 156 -15.76 2.96 20.14
C CYS A 156 -15.39 2.67 21.59
N THR A 157 -16.35 2.22 22.41
CA THR A 157 -16.09 1.90 23.82
C THR A 157 -15.63 0.47 24.06
N SER A 158 -15.89 -0.45 23.13
CA SER A 158 -15.37 -1.82 23.23
C SER A 158 -13.86 -1.85 23.07
N GLY A 159 -13.22 -2.71 23.88
CA GLY A 159 -11.81 -3.02 23.79
C GLY A 159 -11.52 -4.36 23.11
N ASP A 160 -12.55 -5.09 22.66
CA ASP A 160 -12.40 -6.35 21.95
C ASP A 160 -12.25 -6.09 20.44
N PRO A 161 -11.06 -6.35 19.85
CA PRO A 161 -10.86 -6.14 18.42
C PRO A 161 -11.77 -6.97 17.53
N GLY A 162 -12.28 -8.12 18.01
CA GLY A 162 -13.12 -9.04 17.25
C GLY A 162 -14.50 -8.49 16.90
N GLU A 163 -15.08 -7.68 17.78
CA GLU A 163 -16.36 -7.00 17.52
C GLU A 163 -16.20 -5.53 17.13
N SER A 164 -14.99 -4.96 17.30
CA SER A 164 -14.74 -3.55 17.02
C SER A 164 -14.51 -3.29 15.54
N GLU A 165 -15.16 -2.23 15.03
CA GLU A 165 -15.19 -1.85 13.63
C GLU A 165 -14.70 -0.41 13.47
N LEU A 166 -13.87 -0.15 12.47
CA LEU A 166 -13.40 1.19 12.11
C LEU A 166 -13.96 1.59 10.75
N PHE A 167 -14.82 2.61 10.72
CA PHE A 167 -15.28 3.23 9.48
C PHE A 167 -14.34 4.38 9.10
N ILE A 168 -13.73 4.28 7.92
CA ILE A 168 -12.95 5.36 7.31
C ILE A 168 -13.90 6.11 6.37
N VAL A 169 -14.20 7.36 6.70
CA VAL A 169 -15.27 8.13 6.03
C VAL A 169 -14.70 9.31 5.26
N GLU A 170 -15.17 9.50 4.03
CA GLU A 170 -14.80 10.66 3.20
C GLU A 170 -15.41 11.97 3.72
N GLY A 171 -14.55 12.85 4.24
CA GLY A 171 -14.92 14.20 4.66
C GLY A 171 -15.58 14.30 6.04
N ASP A 172 -15.52 15.50 6.62
CA ASP A 172 -16.08 15.76 7.96
C ASP A 172 -17.62 15.76 7.96
N SER A 173 -18.26 16.09 6.82
CA SER A 173 -19.72 16.12 6.70
C SER A 173 -20.31 14.73 6.84
N ALA A 174 -19.89 13.79 5.99
CA ALA A 174 -20.30 12.38 6.11
C ALA A 174 -19.78 11.77 7.42
N GLY A 175 -18.62 12.21 7.91
CA GLY A 175 -18.10 11.85 9.23
C GLY A 175 -19.05 12.21 10.37
N GLY A 176 -19.67 13.40 10.35
CA GLY A 176 -20.68 13.82 11.33
C GLY A 176 -21.91 12.91 11.31
N THR A 177 -22.50 12.71 10.13
CA THR A 177 -23.65 11.81 9.94
C THR A 177 -23.34 10.38 10.38
N ALA A 178 -22.15 9.87 10.07
CA ALA A 178 -21.71 8.53 10.49
C ALA A 178 -21.53 8.43 12.01
N VAL A 179 -21.08 9.50 12.68
CA VAL A 179 -20.98 9.53 14.14
C VAL A 179 -22.34 9.43 14.81
N ASP A 180 -23.37 10.05 14.24
CA ASP A 180 -24.74 9.99 14.77
C ASP A 180 -25.42 8.64 14.44
N ALA A 181 -25.07 8.03 13.31
CA ALA A 181 -25.64 6.77 12.85
C ALA A 181 -25.09 5.52 13.57
N ARG A 182 -23.86 5.59 14.09
CA ARG A 182 -23.12 4.42 14.58
C ARG A 182 -23.68 3.79 15.85
N ASP A 183 -23.30 2.55 16.11
CA ASP A 183 -23.27 1.99 17.46
C ASP A 183 -21.95 2.41 18.15
N PRO A 184 -21.97 3.34 19.14
CA PRO A 184 -20.75 3.81 19.79
C PRO A 184 -20.04 2.73 20.61
N ARG A 185 -20.70 1.58 20.86
CA ARG A 185 -20.08 0.45 21.56
C ARG A 185 -19.03 -0.22 20.70
N THR A 186 -19.33 -0.48 19.43
CA THR A 186 -18.49 -1.31 18.54
C THR A 186 -17.93 -0.54 17.36
N GLN A 187 -18.47 0.62 16.99
CA GLN A 187 -18.12 1.31 15.75
C GLN A 187 -17.35 2.62 16.02
N ALA A 188 -16.10 2.66 15.58
CA ALA A 188 -15.27 3.84 15.55
C ALA A 188 -15.35 4.53 14.17
N ILE A 189 -15.29 5.87 14.15
CA ILE A 189 -15.36 6.67 12.92
C ILE A 189 -14.08 7.49 12.78
N LEU A 190 -13.41 7.36 11.63
CA LEU A 190 -12.24 8.14 11.26
C LEU A 190 -12.50 8.90 9.96
N PRO A 191 -12.89 10.19 10.05
CA PRO A 191 -13.01 11.05 8.88
C PRO A 191 -11.65 11.29 8.23
N ILE A 192 -11.58 11.24 6.91
CA ILE A 192 -10.39 11.60 6.12
C ILE A 192 -10.69 12.82 5.26
N ARG A 193 -9.72 13.73 5.13
CA ARG A 193 -9.91 14.98 4.38
C ARG A 193 -9.13 14.97 3.08
N GLY A 194 -9.86 15.17 1.99
CA GLY A 194 -9.28 15.21 0.65
C GLY A 194 -8.68 13.87 0.23
N LYS A 195 -7.91 13.89 -0.86
CA LYS A 195 -7.29 12.69 -1.43
C LYS A 195 -6.08 12.29 -0.60
N ILE A 196 -6.04 11.01 -0.23
CA ILE A 196 -4.90 10.43 0.49
C ILE A 196 -3.65 10.47 -0.40
N LEU A 197 -2.48 10.60 0.24
CA LEU A 197 -1.22 10.49 -0.45
C LEU A 197 -1.10 9.12 -1.13
N ASN A 198 -0.85 9.09 -2.44
CA ASN A 198 -0.50 7.85 -3.13
C ASN A 198 0.84 7.32 -2.59
N VAL A 199 0.78 6.24 -1.82
CA VAL A 199 1.95 5.67 -1.14
C VAL A 199 2.86 4.86 -2.06
N GLU A 200 2.37 4.48 -3.25
CA GLU A 200 3.19 3.80 -4.27
C GLU A 200 4.28 4.73 -4.80
N ARG A 201 3.93 6.01 -4.98
CA ARG A 201 4.83 7.04 -5.53
C ARG A 201 5.57 7.82 -4.46
N ALA A 202 5.20 7.63 -3.20
CA ALA A 202 5.76 8.38 -2.10
C ALA A 202 6.80 7.55 -1.36
N ARG A 203 7.95 8.17 -1.11
CA ARG A 203 8.92 7.62 -0.17
C ARG A 203 8.30 7.45 1.23
N LEU A 204 8.79 6.45 1.94
CA LEU A 204 8.33 6.08 3.27
C LEU A 204 8.38 7.26 4.27
N ASP A 205 9.41 8.10 4.24
CA ASP A 205 9.53 9.24 5.16
C ASP A 205 8.48 10.33 4.89
N LYS A 206 8.17 10.59 3.60
CA LYS A 206 7.11 11.52 3.19
C LYS A 206 5.75 10.97 3.58
N MET A 207 5.53 9.68 3.38
CA MET A 207 4.31 8.99 3.80
C MET A 207 4.10 9.11 5.30
N LEU A 208 5.13 8.82 6.11
CA LEU A 208 5.04 8.88 7.58
C LEU A 208 4.91 10.30 8.12
N LYS A 209 5.16 11.35 7.34
CA LYS A 209 4.90 12.75 7.71
C LYS A 209 3.49 13.22 7.34
N ASN A 210 2.74 12.44 6.57
CA ASN A 210 1.38 12.80 6.18
C ASN A 210 0.41 12.57 7.34
N ASN A 211 -0.37 13.60 7.67
CA ASN A 211 -1.27 13.58 8.83
C ASN A 211 -2.39 12.52 8.70
N GLU A 212 -2.93 12.32 7.49
CA GLU A 212 -3.99 11.34 7.24
C GLU A 212 -3.46 9.91 7.41
N ILE A 213 -2.28 9.64 6.87
CA ILE A 213 -1.59 8.34 7.04
C ILE A 213 -1.20 8.11 8.50
N GLN A 214 -0.66 9.12 9.20
CA GLN A 214 -0.36 9.00 10.63
C GLN A 214 -1.62 8.69 11.44
N ALA A 215 -2.74 9.32 11.11
CA ALA A 215 -4.01 9.06 11.79
C ALA A 215 -4.49 7.62 11.56
N LEU A 216 -4.40 7.11 10.33
CA LEU A 216 -4.73 5.72 10.01
C LEU A 216 -3.87 4.73 10.78
N ILE A 217 -2.54 4.90 10.73
CA ILE A 217 -1.57 4.03 11.45
C ILE A 217 -1.88 4.01 12.95
N THR A 218 -2.13 5.18 13.52
CA THR A 218 -2.34 5.31 14.97
C THR A 218 -3.71 4.77 15.38
N ALA A 219 -4.76 4.98 14.59
CA ALA A 219 -6.09 4.44 14.85
C ALA A 219 -6.07 2.90 14.79
N ILE A 220 -5.53 2.33 13.73
CA ILE A 220 -5.49 0.87 13.51
C ILE A 220 -4.61 0.18 14.55
N GLY A 221 -3.48 0.77 14.92
CA GLY A 221 -2.49 0.12 15.77
C GLY A 221 -1.64 -0.88 14.98
N GLY A 222 -0.94 -1.78 15.66
CA GLY A 222 -0.14 -2.83 15.00
C GLY A 222 1.18 -2.40 14.35
N GLY A 223 1.39 -1.12 14.04
CA GLY A 223 2.62 -0.60 13.41
C GLY A 223 2.41 -0.19 11.96
N VAL A 224 3.47 -0.15 11.16
CA VAL A 224 3.40 0.22 9.73
C VAL A 224 4.58 -0.34 8.94
N GLY A 225 4.29 -0.85 7.75
CA GLY A 225 5.25 -1.50 6.86
C GLY A 225 5.13 -3.02 6.97
N ASN A 226 5.18 -3.72 5.84
CA ASN A 226 4.88 -5.15 5.77
C ASN A 226 5.74 -6.02 6.71
N ASP A 227 7.00 -5.65 6.96
CA ASP A 227 7.89 -6.40 7.86
C ASP A 227 7.74 -6.05 9.35
N GLU A 228 7.08 -4.93 9.67
CA GLU A 228 6.97 -4.41 11.04
C GLU A 228 5.54 -4.41 11.59
N PHE A 229 4.54 -4.51 10.72
CA PHE A 229 3.13 -4.51 11.10
C PHE A 229 2.73 -5.85 11.73
N ASN A 230 2.16 -5.79 12.93
CA ASN A 230 1.60 -6.94 13.61
C ASN A 230 0.07 -6.85 13.63
N VAL A 231 -0.58 -7.74 12.88
CA VAL A 231 -2.04 -7.83 12.76
C VAL A 231 -2.74 -8.19 14.07
N GLU A 232 -2.11 -8.97 14.95
CA GLU A 232 -2.67 -9.36 16.26
C GLU A 232 -2.80 -8.16 17.20
N LYS A 233 -2.06 -7.08 16.93
CA LYS A 233 -2.12 -5.82 17.66
C LYS A 233 -3.03 -4.79 16.99
N ALA A 234 -3.74 -5.17 15.92
CA ALA A 234 -4.75 -4.32 15.31
C ALA A 234 -5.93 -4.16 16.28
N ARG A 235 -6.44 -2.94 16.38
CA ARG A 235 -7.51 -2.58 17.32
C ARG A 235 -8.92 -2.92 16.79
N TYR A 236 -9.03 -3.12 15.48
CA TYR A 236 -10.29 -3.39 14.79
C TYR A 236 -10.08 -4.52 13.79
N HIS A 237 -10.84 -5.61 13.93
CA HIS A 237 -10.82 -6.72 12.96
C HIS A 237 -11.72 -6.46 11.74
N LYS A 238 -12.47 -5.36 11.74
CA LYS A 238 -13.14 -4.85 10.54
C LYS A 238 -12.80 -3.39 10.34
N VAL A 239 -12.10 -3.09 9.25
CA VAL A 239 -11.85 -1.74 8.76
C VAL A 239 -12.66 -1.56 7.50
N ILE A 240 -13.66 -0.68 7.56
CA ILE A 240 -14.67 -0.49 6.53
C ILE A 240 -14.43 0.86 5.86
N ILE A 241 -14.16 0.85 4.56
CA ILE A 241 -14.06 2.05 3.74
C ILE A 241 -15.47 2.49 3.36
N LEU A 242 -15.88 3.67 3.82
CA LEU A 242 -17.17 4.28 3.54
C LEU A 242 -16.92 5.56 2.72
N ALA A 243 -16.95 5.42 1.40
CA ALA A 243 -16.72 6.49 0.43
C ALA A 243 -17.91 6.61 -0.51
N ASP A 244 -18.06 7.77 -1.15
CA ASP A 244 -19.18 8.03 -2.06
C ASP A 244 -19.09 7.17 -3.33
N ALA A 245 -20.26 6.85 -3.91
CA ALA A 245 -20.38 6.11 -5.17
C ALA A 245 -20.14 7.03 -6.37
N ASP A 246 -19.03 7.77 -6.35
CA ASP A 246 -18.61 8.67 -7.42
C ASP A 246 -17.12 8.46 -7.79
N VAL A 247 -16.62 9.32 -8.67
CA VAL A 247 -15.24 9.25 -9.17
C VAL A 247 -14.20 9.58 -8.11
N ASP A 248 -14.54 10.44 -7.13
CA ASP A 248 -13.63 10.86 -6.07
C ASP A 248 -13.58 9.80 -4.96
N GLY A 249 -14.72 9.24 -4.56
CA GLY A 249 -14.81 8.11 -3.64
C GLY A 249 -14.10 6.87 -4.19
N SER A 250 -14.27 6.56 -5.48
CA SER A 250 -13.51 5.48 -6.16
C SER A 250 -12.00 5.70 -6.12
N HIS A 251 -11.55 6.95 -6.25
CA HIS A 251 -10.13 7.30 -6.17
C HIS A 251 -9.60 7.14 -4.73
N ILE A 252 -10.34 7.62 -3.73
CA ILE A 252 -9.98 7.46 -2.31
C ILE A 252 -9.90 5.98 -1.93
N ARG A 253 -10.88 5.18 -2.36
CA ARG A 253 -10.90 3.73 -2.20
C ARG A 253 -9.63 3.10 -2.77
N THR A 254 -9.25 3.46 -4.00
CA THR A 254 -8.03 2.97 -4.64
C THR A 254 -6.76 3.34 -3.85
N LEU A 255 -6.68 4.58 -3.34
CA LEU A 255 -5.55 5.04 -2.53
C LEU A 255 -5.45 4.30 -1.18
N LEU A 256 -6.58 4.07 -0.51
CA LEU A 256 -6.65 3.31 0.74
C LEU A 256 -6.27 1.85 0.54
N LEU A 257 -6.80 1.20 -0.50
CA LEU A 257 -6.45 -0.18 -0.83
C LEU A 257 -4.96 -0.32 -1.13
N THR A 258 -4.39 0.64 -1.87
CA THR A 258 -2.94 0.70 -2.12
C THR A 258 -2.17 0.84 -0.80
N PHE A 259 -2.62 1.71 0.12
CA PHE A 259 -2.01 1.85 1.43
C PHE A 259 -2.03 0.55 2.25
N PHE A 260 -3.20 -0.09 2.36
CA PHE A 260 -3.33 -1.35 3.10
C PHE A 260 -2.47 -2.44 2.49
N TYR A 261 -2.47 -2.60 1.17
CA TYR A 261 -1.66 -3.63 0.51
C TYR A 261 -0.15 -3.38 0.64
N ARG A 262 0.30 -2.12 0.58
CA ARG A 262 1.73 -1.78 0.65
C ARG A 262 2.29 -1.75 2.07
N GLN A 263 1.47 -1.41 3.07
CA GLN A 263 1.96 -1.11 4.42
C GLN A 263 1.37 -1.99 5.51
N MET A 264 0.24 -2.64 5.26
CA MET A 264 -0.51 -3.45 6.22
C MET A 264 -1.08 -4.71 5.55
N ARG A 265 -0.30 -5.32 4.63
CA ARG A 265 -0.73 -6.48 3.86
C ARG A 265 -1.34 -7.61 4.71
N PRO A 266 -0.81 -7.94 5.91
CA PRO A 266 -1.43 -8.94 6.78
C PRO A 266 -2.90 -8.66 7.15
N MET A 267 -3.35 -7.40 7.18
CA MET A 267 -4.78 -7.09 7.40
C MET A 267 -5.65 -7.50 6.20
N VAL A 268 -5.15 -7.30 4.99
CA VAL A 268 -5.86 -7.67 3.76
C VAL A 268 -5.93 -9.19 3.68
N GLU A 269 -4.81 -9.88 3.94
CA GLU A 269 -4.73 -11.35 3.93
C GLU A 269 -5.57 -11.99 5.05
N SER A 270 -5.72 -11.31 6.19
CA SER A 270 -6.59 -11.74 7.29
C SER A 270 -8.07 -11.40 7.05
N GLY A 271 -8.42 -10.77 5.92
CA GLY A 271 -9.79 -10.42 5.56
C GLY A 271 -10.39 -9.32 6.46
N PHE A 272 -9.58 -8.42 7.00
CA PHE A 272 -10.04 -7.35 7.89
C PHE A 272 -10.47 -6.09 7.15
N ILE A 273 -10.22 -5.99 5.84
CA ILE A 273 -10.53 -4.81 5.03
C ILE A 273 -11.83 -5.03 4.26
N TYR A 274 -12.74 -4.07 4.37
CA TYR A 274 -14.06 -4.10 3.77
C TYR A 274 -14.38 -2.77 3.08
N ILE A 275 -15.30 -2.82 2.13
CA ILE A 275 -15.87 -1.65 1.47
C ILE A 275 -17.37 -1.66 1.70
N ALA A 276 -17.90 -0.56 2.22
CA ALA A 276 -19.33 -0.41 2.40
C ALA A 276 -20.03 -0.35 1.04
N GLN A 277 -21.23 -0.93 0.96
CA GLN A 277 -22.03 -0.97 -0.27
C GLN A 277 -23.39 -0.32 0.01
N PRO A 278 -23.45 1.04 0.05
CA PRO A 278 -24.71 1.74 0.22
C PRO A 278 -25.68 1.45 -0.94
N PRO A 279 -26.99 1.60 -0.73
CA PRO A 279 -27.99 1.34 -1.76
C PRO A 279 -27.88 2.33 -2.92
N LEU A 280 -28.06 1.85 -4.15
CA LEU A 280 -27.99 2.66 -5.37
C LEU A 280 -29.31 3.42 -5.65
N TYR A 281 -30.45 2.83 -5.28
CA TYR A 281 -31.77 3.42 -5.51
C TYR A 281 -32.59 3.49 -4.24
N SER A 282 -33.52 4.45 -4.20
CA SER A 282 -34.63 4.47 -3.27
C SER A 282 -35.94 4.74 -4.00
N THR A 283 -37.05 4.26 -3.44
CA THR A 283 -38.40 4.55 -3.90
C THR A 283 -39.39 4.49 -2.75
N GLU A 284 -40.49 5.23 -2.83
CA GLU A 284 -41.51 5.20 -1.78
C GLU A 284 -42.63 4.20 -2.10
N VAL A 285 -42.97 3.30 -1.18
CA VAL A 285 -44.15 2.44 -1.25
C VAL A 285 -45.12 2.83 -0.15
N GLY A 286 -46.27 3.42 -0.53
CA GLY A 286 -47.17 4.02 0.44
C GLY A 286 -46.51 5.19 1.17
N LYS A 287 -46.22 5.01 2.47
CA LYS A 287 -45.51 5.96 3.34
C LYS A 287 -44.08 5.54 3.68
N GLU A 288 -43.63 4.36 3.25
CA GLU A 288 -42.30 3.85 3.56
C GLU A 288 -41.35 4.09 2.39
N LYS A 289 -40.09 4.43 2.69
CA LYS A 289 -39.01 4.57 1.71
C LYS A 289 -38.21 3.27 1.67
N ILE A 290 -38.20 2.61 0.53
CA ILE A 290 -37.51 1.35 0.28
C ILE A 290 -36.19 1.65 -0.41
N TYR A 291 -35.12 1.01 0.06
CA TYR A 291 -33.78 1.10 -0.49
C TYR A 291 -33.43 -0.16 -1.29
N LEU A 292 -32.80 0.03 -2.43
CA LEU A 292 -32.48 -1.04 -3.37
C LEU A 292 -31.01 -0.95 -3.72
N LYS A 293 -30.31 -2.07 -3.50
CA LYS A 293 -28.85 -2.14 -3.61
C LYS A 293 -28.35 -1.86 -5.03
N ASP A 294 -28.96 -2.48 -6.03
CA ASP A 294 -28.48 -2.48 -7.41
C ASP A 294 -29.65 -2.60 -8.40
N ASP A 295 -29.33 -2.62 -9.70
CA ASP A 295 -30.31 -2.81 -10.78
C ASP A 295 -31.06 -4.15 -10.68
N SER A 296 -30.42 -5.20 -10.15
CA SER A 296 -31.05 -6.51 -9.98
C SER A 296 -32.13 -6.44 -8.90
N ALA A 297 -31.83 -5.81 -7.77
CA ALA A 297 -32.79 -5.56 -6.69
C ALA A 297 -33.96 -4.69 -7.18
N LYS A 298 -33.67 -3.67 -8.00
CA LYS A 298 -34.71 -2.84 -8.64
C LYS A 298 -35.59 -3.63 -9.60
N ALA A 299 -35.01 -4.49 -10.43
CA ALA A 299 -35.75 -5.34 -11.35
C ALA A 299 -36.63 -6.37 -10.61
N ALA A 300 -36.11 -6.97 -9.53
CA ALA A 300 -36.86 -7.87 -8.67
C ALA A 300 -38.04 -7.14 -7.99
N PHE A 301 -37.76 -5.96 -7.42
CA PHE A 301 -38.78 -5.11 -6.81
C PHE A 301 -39.92 -4.76 -7.78
N LEU A 302 -39.60 -4.40 -9.03
CA LEU A 302 -40.60 -4.10 -10.06
C LEU A 302 -41.42 -5.31 -10.49
N LYS A 303 -40.87 -6.53 -10.43
CA LYS A 303 -41.62 -7.76 -10.71
C LYS A 303 -42.64 -8.05 -9.61
N GLU A 304 -42.25 -7.86 -8.36
CA GLU A 304 -43.13 -8.07 -7.20
C GLU A 304 -44.17 -6.96 -7.05
N HIS A 305 -43.79 -5.73 -7.39
CA HIS A 305 -44.64 -4.54 -7.30
C HIS A 305 -44.99 -4.01 -8.70
N ALA A 306 -45.65 -4.83 -9.52
CA ALA A 306 -45.98 -4.51 -10.91
C ALA A 306 -46.80 -3.22 -11.10
N ASN A 307 -47.52 -2.79 -10.06
CA ASN A 307 -48.32 -1.55 -10.06
C ASN A 307 -47.59 -0.34 -9.47
N HIS A 308 -46.30 -0.48 -9.13
CA HIS A 308 -45.50 0.61 -8.59
C HIS A 308 -45.25 1.68 -9.66
N LYS A 309 -45.69 2.92 -9.39
CA LYS A 309 -45.63 4.04 -10.36
C LYS A 309 -44.71 5.18 -9.93
N LYS A 310 -44.17 5.14 -8.70
CA LYS A 310 -43.27 6.21 -8.24
C LYS A 310 -41.89 6.06 -8.88
N GLU A 311 -41.24 7.19 -9.09
CA GLU A 311 -39.88 7.22 -9.65
C GLU A 311 -38.85 6.69 -8.64
N PHE A 312 -37.80 6.07 -9.18
CA PHE A 312 -36.65 5.64 -8.39
C PHE A 312 -35.65 6.78 -8.31
N GLN A 313 -35.37 7.25 -7.10
CA GLN A 313 -34.31 8.21 -6.85
C GLN A 313 -32.98 7.46 -6.77
N ARG A 314 -32.01 7.86 -7.60
CA ARG A 314 -30.64 7.36 -7.50
C ARG A 314 -29.89 8.12 -6.41
N LEU A 315 -29.29 7.40 -5.48
CA LEU A 315 -28.51 7.96 -4.38
C LEU A 315 -27.08 8.21 -4.90
N LYS A 316 -26.58 9.43 -4.77
CA LYS A 316 -25.28 9.81 -5.37
C LYS A 316 -24.16 10.00 -4.35
N GLY A 317 -24.49 10.34 -3.10
CA GLY A 317 -23.49 10.53 -2.06
C GLY A 317 -24.06 10.28 -0.67
N LEU A 318 -23.18 9.88 0.25
CA LEU A 318 -23.48 9.63 1.65
C LEU A 318 -23.98 10.89 2.37
N GLY A 319 -23.58 12.08 1.89
CA GLY A 319 -24.04 13.37 2.41
C GLY A 319 -25.50 13.72 2.09
N GLU A 320 -26.16 12.98 1.18
CA GLU A 320 -27.59 13.15 0.87
C GLU A 320 -28.50 12.34 1.82
N MET A 321 -27.92 11.41 2.59
CA MET A 321 -28.64 10.59 3.56
C MET A 321 -28.62 11.24 4.93
N ASP A 322 -29.75 11.18 5.64
CA ASP A 322 -29.73 11.46 7.07
C ASP A 322 -29.11 10.29 7.87
N TRP A 323 -28.87 10.50 9.16
CA TRP A 323 -28.22 9.50 10.00
C TRP A 323 -29.06 8.23 10.19
N GLN A 324 -30.40 8.32 10.12
CA GLN A 324 -31.29 7.16 10.27
C GLN A 324 -31.22 6.29 9.01
N GLU A 325 -31.22 6.93 7.85
CA GLU A 325 -31.06 6.29 6.54
C GLU A 325 -29.68 5.62 6.45
N LEU A 326 -28.61 6.34 6.81
CA LEU A 326 -27.25 5.78 6.79
C LEU A 326 -27.11 4.57 7.73
N LYS A 327 -27.69 4.67 8.93
CA LYS A 327 -27.73 3.58 9.90
C LYS A 327 -28.41 2.35 9.32
N GLY A 328 -29.68 2.49 8.91
CA GLY A 328 -30.52 1.37 8.49
C GLY A 328 -30.07 0.70 7.18
N THR A 329 -29.27 1.38 6.36
CA THR A 329 -28.86 0.86 5.05
C THR A 329 -27.41 0.38 5.00
N THR A 330 -26.49 1.05 5.69
CA THR A 330 -25.05 0.92 5.40
C THR A 330 -24.20 0.64 6.65
N MET A 331 -24.64 1.03 7.84
CA MET A 331 -23.85 0.87 9.07
C MET A 331 -24.34 -0.23 10.00
N ASP A 332 -25.65 -0.49 10.06
CA ASP A 332 -26.21 -1.53 10.90
C ASP A 332 -25.74 -2.92 10.45
N ALA A 333 -25.19 -3.69 11.39
CA ALA A 333 -24.60 -4.99 11.12
C ALA A 333 -25.63 -6.03 10.63
N GLU A 334 -26.90 -5.86 10.95
CA GLU A 334 -27.97 -6.78 10.56
C GLU A 334 -28.45 -6.56 9.11
N THR A 335 -28.37 -5.33 8.60
CA THR A 335 -28.97 -4.96 7.31
C THR A 335 -27.96 -4.60 6.23
N ARG A 336 -26.75 -4.17 6.61
CA ARG A 336 -25.76 -3.68 5.64
C ARG A 336 -25.18 -4.79 4.78
N THR A 337 -24.66 -4.39 3.62
CA THR A 337 -23.79 -5.23 2.80
C THR A 337 -22.37 -4.69 2.79
N LEU A 338 -21.39 -5.56 3.02
CA LEU A 338 -19.97 -5.24 2.92
C LEU A 338 -19.32 -6.10 1.84
N LEU A 339 -18.45 -5.50 1.03
CA LEU A 339 -17.54 -6.22 0.15
C LEU A 339 -16.23 -6.46 0.91
N GLN A 340 -15.93 -7.72 1.24
CA GLN A 340 -14.66 -8.09 1.86
C GLN A 340 -13.54 -8.12 0.81
N ILE A 341 -12.39 -7.56 1.15
CA ILE A 341 -11.23 -7.51 0.25
C ILE A 341 -10.28 -8.64 0.59
N THR A 342 -9.92 -9.42 -0.42
CA THR A 342 -8.96 -10.52 -0.38
C THR A 342 -7.82 -10.29 -1.36
N VAL A 343 -6.74 -11.05 -1.22
CA VAL A 343 -5.65 -11.11 -2.19
C VAL A 343 -5.57 -12.56 -2.66
N ASP A 344 -6.16 -12.82 -3.83
CA ASP A 344 -6.19 -14.18 -4.39
C ASP A 344 -4.83 -14.52 -5.03
N GLU A 345 -4.34 -13.66 -5.94
CA GLU A 345 -3.02 -13.79 -6.55
C GLU A 345 -2.17 -12.55 -6.26
N ALA A 346 -1.22 -12.69 -5.33
CA ALA A 346 -0.36 -11.59 -4.92
C ALA A 346 0.48 -11.00 -6.07
N ALA A 347 0.91 -11.84 -7.01
CA ALA A 347 1.72 -11.40 -8.16
C ALA A 347 0.91 -10.52 -9.13
N GLU A 348 -0.36 -10.87 -9.36
CA GLU A 348 -1.25 -10.08 -10.21
C GLU A 348 -1.63 -8.77 -9.54
N ALA A 349 -2.00 -8.80 -8.24
CA ALA A 349 -2.28 -7.61 -7.46
C ALA A 349 -1.10 -6.63 -7.44
N GLU A 350 0.12 -7.15 -7.27
CA GLU A 350 1.36 -6.38 -7.33
C GLU A 350 1.54 -5.68 -8.68
N ASN A 351 1.34 -6.41 -9.78
CA ASN A 351 1.46 -5.87 -11.13
C ASN A 351 0.43 -4.76 -11.38
N ILE A 352 -0.84 -5.02 -11.07
CA ILE A 352 -1.93 -4.06 -11.27
C ILE A 352 -1.69 -2.79 -10.44
N MET A 353 -1.31 -2.93 -9.17
CA MET A 353 -1.01 -1.76 -8.33
C MET A 353 0.19 -0.97 -8.87
N SER A 354 1.25 -1.63 -9.31
CA SER A 354 2.41 -0.96 -9.90
C SER A 354 2.03 -0.19 -11.16
N VAL A 355 1.21 -0.77 -12.05
CA VAL A 355 0.72 -0.12 -13.28
C VAL A 355 -0.18 1.08 -12.97
N LEU A 356 -1.19 0.88 -12.13
CA LEU A 356 -2.21 1.91 -11.87
C LEU A 356 -1.70 3.03 -10.98
N MET A 357 -0.86 2.71 -10.01
CA MET A 357 -0.46 3.62 -8.95
C MET A 357 1.00 4.07 -9.04
N GLY A 358 1.85 3.43 -9.84
CA GLY A 358 3.28 3.71 -9.96
C GLY A 358 3.64 5.01 -10.67
N ASP A 359 4.84 5.09 -11.23
CA ASP A 359 5.33 6.28 -11.94
C ASP A 359 5.30 6.16 -13.47
N ASP A 360 5.08 4.96 -14.01
CA ASP A 360 4.96 4.76 -15.46
C ASP A 360 3.61 5.29 -15.95
N VAL A 361 3.67 6.32 -16.80
CA VAL A 361 2.49 6.97 -17.37
C VAL A 361 2.01 6.23 -18.62
N GLU A 362 2.92 5.71 -19.43
CA GLU A 362 2.58 5.07 -20.70
C GLU A 362 1.91 3.72 -20.45
N THR A 363 2.48 2.88 -19.57
CA THR A 363 1.88 1.58 -19.22
C THR A 363 0.48 1.76 -18.61
N ARG A 364 0.30 2.78 -17.77
CA ARG A 364 -1.02 3.10 -17.20
C ARG A 364 -2.00 3.57 -18.27
N LYS A 365 -1.55 4.41 -19.19
CA LYS A 365 -2.39 4.90 -20.29
C LYS A 365 -2.82 3.76 -21.18
N GLU A 366 -1.91 2.84 -21.52
CA GLU A 366 -2.22 1.63 -22.29
C GLU A 366 -3.25 0.76 -21.57
N PHE A 367 -3.07 0.53 -20.27
CA PHE A 367 -4.04 -0.18 -19.44
C PHE A 367 -5.42 0.47 -19.49
N ILE A 368 -5.50 1.79 -19.28
CA ILE A 368 -6.78 2.53 -19.34
C ILE A 368 -7.40 2.39 -20.73
N THR A 369 -6.64 2.59 -21.81
CA THR A 369 -7.18 2.51 -23.18
C THR A 369 -7.69 1.12 -23.55
N THR A 370 -7.00 0.08 -23.08
CA THR A 370 -7.37 -1.32 -23.34
C THR A 370 -8.66 -1.69 -22.62
N ASN A 371 -8.79 -1.27 -21.34
CA ASN A 371 -9.91 -1.64 -20.48
C ASN A 371 -11.08 -0.63 -20.50
N ALA A 372 -10.96 0.51 -21.21
CA ALA A 372 -11.96 1.57 -21.21
C ALA A 372 -13.37 1.13 -21.65
N ARG A 373 -13.46 0.08 -22.47
CA ARG A 373 -14.74 -0.46 -22.99
C ARG A 373 -15.36 -1.54 -22.10
N ASP A 374 -14.58 -2.12 -21.20
CA ASP A 374 -15.04 -3.17 -20.29
C ASP A 374 -15.74 -2.61 -19.04
N VAL A 375 -15.66 -1.29 -18.84
CA VAL A 375 -16.35 -0.57 -17.78
C VAL A 375 -17.86 -0.55 -18.07
N ARG A 376 -18.58 -1.56 -17.57
CA ARG A 376 -20.05 -1.62 -17.64
C ARG A 376 -20.75 -0.90 -16.50
N ASN A 377 -20.13 -0.81 -15.31
CA ASN A 377 -20.68 -0.14 -14.12
C ASN A 377 -19.55 0.50 -13.30
N LEU A 378 -19.50 1.82 -13.21
CA LEU A 378 -18.49 2.57 -12.42
C LEU A 378 -18.79 2.60 -10.91
N ASP A 379 -19.97 2.12 -10.51
CA ASP A 379 -20.56 2.40 -9.19
C ASP A 379 -20.22 1.37 -8.08
N PHE A 380 -19.33 0.39 -8.33
CA PHE A 380 -19.00 -0.67 -7.37
C PHE A 380 -17.55 -0.64 -6.90
#